data_AF-A0A955M9Q7-F1
#
_entry.id   AF-A0A955M9Q7-F1
#
_cell.length_a   1.000
_cell.length_b   1.000
_cell.length_c   1.000
_cell.angle_alpha   90.00
_cell.angle_beta   90.00
_cell.angle_gamma   90.00
#
_symmetry.space_group_name_H-M   'P 1'
#
loop_
_entity.id
_entity.type
_entity.pdbx_description
1 polymer ?
#
loop_
_entity_poly.entity_id
_entity_poly.type
_entity_poly.pdbx_seq_one_letter_code
_entity_poly.pdbx_strand_id
1 'polypeptide(L)' 'MIKEAREKLPFNYSFDSDCEGRCEECPFKLMEFLDMDLSDWEDKLKRGDTPNLGDVHRLGRDCKEIYGILQNKGFLKHNQ' A
#
# COMPACT_ATOMS: atom_id res chain seq x y z
N MET A 1 -9.55 8.23 -2.16
CA MET A 1 -8.25 7.61 -2.48
C MET A 1 -7.68 6.86 -1.29
N ILE A 2 -7.26 7.50 -0.19
CA ILE A 2 -6.67 6.80 0.98
C ILE A 2 -7.61 5.71 1.53
N LYS A 3 -8.89 6.05 1.74
CA LYS A 3 -9.92 5.09 2.16
C LYS A 3 -10.04 3.89 1.20
N GLU A 4 -9.98 4.12 -0.11
CA GLU A 4 -10.05 3.07 -1.12
C GLU A 4 -8.82 2.15 -1.08
N ALA A 5 -7.63 2.71 -0.84
CA ALA A 5 -6.41 1.91 -0.64
C ALA A 5 -6.54 1.01 0.59
N ARG A 6 -7.04 1.56 1.72
CA ARG A 6 -7.30 0.82 2.96
C ARG A 6 -8.32 -0.32 2.79
N GLU A 7 -9.30 -0.16 1.90
CA GLU A 7 -10.32 -1.17 1.63
C GLU A 7 -9.85 -2.27 0.64
N LYS A 8 -9.04 -1.90 -0.36
CA LYS A 8 -8.61 -2.83 -1.42
C LYS A 8 -7.36 -3.62 -1.07
N LEU A 9 -6.53 -3.11 -0.16
CA LEU A 9 -5.27 -3.75 0.20
C LEU A 9 -5.36 -4.46 1.55
N PRO A 10 -4.76 -5.66 1.67
CA PRO A 10 -4.92 -6.54 2.82
C PRO A 10 -3.97 -6.15 3.97
N PHE A 11 -4.06 -4.92 4.48
CA PHE A 11 -3.20 -4.42 5.57
C PHE A 11 -3.30 -5.23 6.87
N ASN A 12 -4.42 -5.94 7.08
CA ASN A 12 -4.68 -6.74 8.28
C ASN A 12 -4.36 -8.23 8.10
N TYR A 13 -3.79 -8.64 6.97
CA TYR A 13 -3.52 -10.04 6.67
C TYR A 13 -2.09 -10.41 7.07
N SER A 14 -1.93 -11.50 7.82
CA SER A 14 -0.63 -12.12 8.01
C SER A 14 -0.27 -12.86 6.72
N PHE A 15 0.80 -12.42 6.07
CA PHE A 15 1.36 -13.14 4.94
C PHE A 15 2.26 -14.25 5.48
N ASP A 16 1.71 -15.45 5.65
CA ASP A 16 2.47 -16.66 5.92
C ASP A 16 3.32 -16.98 4.68
N SER A 17 4.46 -16.32 4.57
CA SER A 17 5.41 -16.51 3.47
C SER A 17 6.78 -16.86 4.02
N ASP A 18 7.34 -17.96 3.53
CA ASP A 18 8.74 -18.28 3.73
C ASP A 18 9.60 -17.13 3.21
N CYS A 19 10.42 -16.55 4.10
CA CYS A 19 11.23 -15.39 3.77
C CYS A 19 12.37 -15.79 2.81
N GLU A 20 12.26 -15.39 1.53
CA GLU A 20 13.30 -15.63 0.51
C GLU A 20 14.51 -14.65 0.59
N GLY A 21 14.57 -13.78 1.61
CA GLY A 21 15.69 -12.83 1.79
C GLY A 21 15.74 -11.65 0.79
N ARG A 22 14.83 -11.58 -0.18
CA ARG A 22 14.67 -10.43 -1.10
C ARG A 22 13.65 -9.43 -0.55
N CYS A 23 14.11 -8.56 0.35
CA CYS A 23 13.24 -7.61 1.07
C CYS A 23 12.69 -6.47 0.21
N GLU A 24 13.36 -6.07 -0.88
CA GLU A 24 12.91 -4.98 -1.77
C GLU A 24 11.63 -5.35 -2.53
N GLU A 25 11.48 -6.61 -2.89
CA GLU A 25 10.28 -7.15 -3.55
C GLU A 25 9.39 -7.90 -2.55
N CYS A 26 9.72 -7.85 -1.25
CA CYS A 26 8.95 -8.55 -0.24
C CYS A 26 7.61 -7.84 -0.06
N PRO A 27 6.49 -8.52 -0.32
CA PRO A 27 5.17 -7.90 -0.22
C PRO A 27 4.88 -7.37 1.19
N PHE A 28 5.48 -7.96 2.22
CA PHE A 28 5.41 -7.44 3.60
C PHE A 28 6.04 -6.05 3.71
N LYS A 29 7.27 -5.87 3.21
CA LYS A 29 7.98 -4.58 3.31
C LYS A 29 7.29 -3.49 2.51
N LEU A 30 6.76 -3.84 1.33
CA LEU A 30 5.98 -2.93 0.51
C LEU A 30 4.68 -2.51 1.20
N MET A 31 3.99 -3.44 1.85
CA MET A 31 2.79 -3.15 2.63
C MET A 31 3.08 -2.27 3.85
N GLU A 32 4.17 -2.53 4.59
CA GLU A 32 4.60 -1.66 5.69
C GLU A 32 4.90 -0.23 5.20
N PHE A 33 5.62 -0.12 4.08
CA PHE A 33 5.93 1.18 3.47
C PHE A 33 4.65 1.95 3.14
N LEU A 34 3.69 1.27 2.48
CA LEU A 34 2.44 1.90 2.08
C LEU A 34 1.55 2.25 3.29
N ASP A 35 1.54 1.42 4.33
CA ASP A 35 0.82 1.69 5.57
C ASP A 35 1.34 2.96 6.26
N MET A 36 2.66 3.10 6.34
CA MET A 36 3.30 4.31 6.88
C MET A 36 2.98 5.55 6.05
N ASP A 37 3.08 5.48 4.72
CA ASP A 37 2.82 6.61 3.82
C ASP A 37 1.35 7.05 3.87
N LEU A 38 0.40 6.10 3.92
CA LEU A 38 -1.02 6.39 4.10
C LEU A 38 -1.31 7.02 5.46
N SER A 39 -0.70 6.50 6.54
CA SER A 39 -0.90 7.03 7.90
C SER A 39 -0.36 8.46 8.04
N ASP A 40 0.81 8.74 7.46
CA ASP A 40 1.38 10.09 7.44
C ASP A 40 0.47 11.07 6.70
N TRP A 41 -0.08 10.66 5.54
CA TRP A 41 -1.03 11.47 4.81
C TRP A 41 -2.36 11.67 5.55
N GLU A 42 -2.89 10.65 6.22
CA GLU A 42 -4.08 10.78 7.06
C GLU A 42 -3.86 11.82 8.17
N ASP A 43 -2.69 11.81 8.80
CA ASP A 43 -2.37 12.75 9.86
C ASP A 43 -2.13 14.17 9.35
N LYS A 44 -1.46 14.33 8.20
CA LYS A 44 -1.33 15.61 7.49
C LYS A 44 -2.70 16.21 7.17
N LEU A 45 -3.60 15.40 6.59
CA LEU A 45 -4.96 15.83 6.27
C LEU A 45 -5.75 16.23 7.52
N LYS A 46 -5.64 15.49 8.62
CA LYS A 46 -6.27 15.85 9.92
C LYS A 46 -5.77 17.19 10.46
N ARG A 47 -4.51 17.55 10.19
CA ARG A 47 -3.92 18.85 10.57
C ARG A 47 -4.30 19.99 9.62
N GLY A 48 -5.01 19.71 8.52
CA GLY A 48 -5.42 20.70 7.53
C GLY A 48 -4.41 20.89 6.40
N ASP A 49 -3.37 20.06 6.32
CA ASP A 49 -2.45 20.09 5.19
C ASP A 49 -3.17 19.69 3.90
N THR A 50 -2.88 20.37 2.80
CA THR A 50 -3.46 20.10 1.49
C THR A 50 -2.40 19.49 0.57
N PRO A 51 -2.57 18.24 0.09
CA PRO A 51 -1.63 17.64 -0.85
C PRO A 51 -1.63 18.40 -2.17
N ASN A 52 -0.46 18.51 -2.79
CA ASN A 52 -0.36 18.97 -4.17
C ASN A 52 -0.66 17.82 -5.16
N LEU A 53 -0.78 18.14 -6.44
CA LEU A 53 -1.07 17.13 -7.48
C LEU A 53 0.02 16.05 -7.57
N GLY A 54 1.28 16.40 -7.35
CA GLY A 54 2.41 15.47 -7.33
C GLY A 54 2.32 14.46 -6.19
N ASP A 55 1.90 14.91 -5.00
CA ASP A 55 1.67 14.05 -3.83
C ASP A 55 0.59 13.01 -4.11
N VAL A 56 -0.55 13.46 -4.64
CA VAL A 56 -1.67 12.58 -5.00
C VAL A 56 -1.24 11.59 -6.09
N HIS A 57 -0.51 12.06 -7.10
CA HIS A 57 -0.02 11.23 -8.18
C HIS A 57 0.96 10.16 -7.69
N ARG A 58 1.92 10.55 -6.84
CA ARG A 58 2.90 9.63 -6.24
C ARG A 58 2.19 8.57 -5.40
N LEU A 59 1.34 8.98 -4.46
CA LEU A 59 0.62 8.03 -3.60
C LEU A 59 -0.27 7.07 -4.42
N GLY A 60 -0.96 7.58 -5.43
CA GLY A 60 -1.77 6.76 -6.34
C GLY A 60 -0.96 5.78 -7.18
N ARG A 61 0.23 6.16 -7.64
CA ARG A 61 1.16 5.27 -8.36
C ARG A 61 1.67 4.16 -7.44
N ASP A 62 2.13 4.53 -6.25
CA ASP A 62 2.72 3.59 -5.29
C ASP A 62 1.66 2.56 -4.84
N CYS A 63 0.40 2.99 -4.63
CA CYS A 63 -0.73 2.07 -4.39
C CYS A 63 -0.94 1.05 -5.53
N LYS A 64 -0.90 1.50 -6.79
CA LYS A 64 -1.12 0.63 -7.96
C LYS A 64 0.01 -0.36 -8.15
N GLU A 65 1.25 0.08 -7.99
CA GLU A 65 2.44 -0.75 -8.14
C GLU A 65 2.45 -1.88 -7.11
N ILE A 66 2.22 -1.55 -5.84
CA ILE A 66 2.17 -2.52 -4.74
C ILE A 66 1.00 -3.49 -4.91
N TYR A 67 -0.18 -3.01 -5.32
CA TYR A 67 -1.31 -3.87 -5.67
C TYR A 67 -0.94 -4.89 -6.75
N GLY A 68 -0.25 -4.46 -7.81
CA GLY A 68 0.22 -5.34 -8.89
C GLY A 68 1.21 -6.41 -8.40
N ILE A 69 2.15 -6.04 -7.54
CA ILE A 69 3.12 -6.99 -6.95
C ILE A 69 2.38 -8.04 -6.10
N LEU A 70 1.45 -7.61 -5.26
CA LEU A 70 0.66 -8.52 -4.42
C LEU A 70 -0.21 -9.46 -5.26
N GLN A 71 -0.83 -8.94 -6.32
CA GLN A 71 -1.61 -9.76 -7.26
C GLN A 71 -0.72 -10.81 -7.96
N ASN A 72 0.44 -10.41 -8.48
CA ASN A 72 1.37 -11.31 -9.16
C ASN A 72 1.92 -12.41 -8.25
N LYS A 73 2.09 -12.10 -6.96
CA LYS A 73 2.54 -13.06 -5.94
C LYS A 73 1.39 -13.86 -5.32
N GLY A 74 0.16 -13.68 -5.79
CA GLY A 74 -1.01 -14.46 -5.36
C GLY A 74 -1.59 -14.04 -4.00
N PHE A 75 -1.17 -12.90 -3.46
CA PHE A 75 -1.64 -12.38 -2.17
C PHE A 75 -3.01 -11.70 -2.24
N LEU A 76 -3.45 -11.33 -3.44
CA LEU A 76 -4.79 -10.80 -3.68
C LEU A 76 -5.62 -11.83 -4.42
N LYS A 77 -6.75 -12.24 -3.83
CA LYS A 77 -7.74 -13.02 -4.56
C LYS A 77 -8.45 -12.10 -5.56
N HIS A 78 -8.70 -12.61 -6.76
CA HIS A 78 -9.61 -11.97 -7.71
C HIS A 78 -10.98 -11.91 -7.02
N ASN A 79 -11.42 -10.72 -6.59
CA ASN A 79 -12.83 -10.52 -6.29
C ASN A 79 -13.54 -10.53 -7.66
N GLN A 80 -14.03 -11.71 -8.03
CA GLN A 80 -14.99 -11.90 -9.13
C GLN A 80 -16.41 -11.67 -8.61
#